data_AF-A0AAW7XA38-F1
#
_entry.id   AF-A0AAW7XA38-F1
#
_cell.length_a   1.000
_cell.length_b   1.000
_cell.length_c   1.000
_cell.angle_alpha   90.00
_cell.angle_beta   90.00
_cell.angle_gamma   90.00
#
_symmetry.space_group_name_H-M   'P 1'
#
loop_
_entity.id
_entity.type
_entity.pdbx_description
1 polymer ?
#
loop_
_entity_poly.entity_id
_entity_poly.type
_entity_poly.pdbx_seq_one_letter_code
_entity_poly.pdbx_strand_id
1 'polypeptide(L)' 'MDNKDFLRQRINVYAKMEVDPSVDEEVVSMLKRKFNVYLPQRRSLDESLSAAKSDHEIIELILEYRKL' A
#
# COMPACT_ATOMS: atom_id res chain seq x y z
N MET A 1 -2.51 3.24 -21.33
CA MET A 1 -2.80 3.50 -19.90
C MET A 1 -1.91 2.56 -19.14
N ASP A 2 -0.88 3.09 -18.49
CA ASP A 2 0.10 2.25 -17.82
C ASP A 2 -0.57 1.57 -16.63
N ASN A 3 -0.31 0.27 -16.48
CA ASN A 3 -0.91 -0.57 -15.43
C ASN A 3 -0.67 0.02 -14.02
N LYS A 4 0.42 0.78 -13.89
CA LYS A 4 0.83 1.54 -12.70
C LYS A 4 -0.12 2.70 -12.37
N ASP A 5 -0.54 3.49 -13.35
CA ASP A 5 -1.50 4.59 -13.14
C ASP A 5 -2.88 4.06 -12.72
N PHE A 6 -3.32 2.95 -13.33
CA PHE A 6 -4.57 2.29 -12.97
C PHE A 6 -4.56 1.81 -11.51
N LEU A 7 -3.47 1.14 -11.09
CA LEU A 7 -3.31 0.70 -9.71
C LEU A 7 -3.25 1.87 -8.73
N ARG A 8 -2.51 2.95 -9.06
CA ARG A 8 -2.49 4.16 -8.23
C ARG A 8 -3.88 4.75 -8.04
N GLN A 9 -4.65 4.87 -9.13
CA GLN A 9 -6.02 5.38 -9.07
C GLN A 9 -6.90 4.46 -8.20
N ARG A 10 -6.79 3.15 -8.36
CA ARG A 10 -7.54 2.18 -7.54
C ARG A 10 -7.19 2.28 -6.06
N ILE A 11 -5.90 2.38 -5.72
CA ILE A 11 -5.42 2.56 -4.35
C ILE A 11 -5.99 3.85 -3.76
N ASN A 12 -5.93 4.96 -4.50
CA ASN A 12 -6.44 6.25 -4.02
C ASN A 12 -7.95 6.24 -3.79
N VAL A 13 -8.71 5.62 -4.71
CA VAL A 13 -10.16 5.44 -4.57
C VAL A 13 -10.49 4.57 -3.36
N TYR A 14 -9.76 3.48 -3.16
CA TYR A 14 -9.96 2.56 -2.05
C TYR A 14 -9.63 3.22 -0.69
N ALA A 15 -8.51 3.94 -0.63
CA ALA A 15 -8.06 4.67 0.56
C ALA A 15 -8.86 5.96 0.83
N LYS A 16 -9.66 6.41 -0.15
CA LYS A 16 -10.35 7.72 -0.13
C LYS A 16 -9.39 8.86 0.23
N MET A 17 -8.16 8.77 -0.30
CA MET A 17 -7.11 9.77 -0.16
C MET A 17 -6.10 9.60 -1.28
N GLU A 18 -5.42 10.68 -1.63
CA GLU A 18 -4.25 10.59 -2.50
C GLU A 18 -3.08 10.06 -1.70
N VAL A 19 -2.47 8.99 -2.21
CA VAL A 19 -1.24 8.42 -1.70
C VAL A 19 -0.34 8.09 -2.88
N ASP A 20 0.96 8.29 -2.71
CA ASP A 20 1.96 7.71 -3.60
C ASP A 20 2.39 6.33 -3.04
N PRO A 21 2.00 5.21 -3.69
CA PRO A 21 2.38 3.89 -3.18
C PRO A 21 3.88 3.60 -3.35
N SER A 22 4.64 4.41 -4.08
CA SER A 22 6.11 4.33 -4.17
C SER A 22 6.83 4.93 -2.96
N VAL A 23 6.15 5.80 -2.19
CA VAL A 23 6.72 6.47 -1.01
C VAL A 23 6.35 5.70 0.25
N ASP A 24 7.36 5.14 0.92
CA ASP A 24 7.17 4.30 2.11
C ASP A 24 6.43 5.01 3.25
N GLU A 25 6.78 6.26 3.51
CA GLU A 25 6.18 7.05 4.59
C GLU A 25 4.70 7.31 4.36
N GLU A 26 4.31 7.58 3.11
CA GLU A 26 2.91 7.80 2.74
C GLU A 26 2.09 6.51 2.87
N VAL A 27 2.63 5.38 2.41
CA VAL A 27 2.00 4.06 2.55
C VAL A 27 1.77 3.73 4.02
N VAL A 28 2.81 3.86 4.86
CA VAL A 28 2.71 3.57 6.30
C VAL A 28 1.71 4.51 6.99
N SER A 29 1.76 5.80 6.67
CA SER A 29 0.83 6.80 7.23
C SER A 29 -0.61 6.52 6.83
N MET A 30 -0.85 6.17 5.57
CA MET A 30 -2.17 5.79 5.07
C MET A 30 -2.69 4.54 5.77
N LEU A 31 -1.89 3.47 5.80
CA LEU A 31 -2.27 2.20 6.45
C LEU A 31 -2.67 2.41 7.91
N LYS A 32 -1.88 3.19 8.65
CA LYS A 32 -2.15 3.52 10.05
C LYS A 32 -3.38 4.41 10.22
N ARG A 33 -3.50 5.50 9.46
CA ARG A 33 -4.55 6.52 9.66
C ARG A 33 -5.91 6.12 9.10
N LYS A 34 -5.95 5.40 7.98
CA LYS A 34 -7.20 5.04 7.29
C LYS A 34 -7.68 3.64 7.64
N PHE A 35 -6.76 2.70 7.75
CA PHE A 35 -7.09 1.29 7.92
C PHE A 35 -6.79 0.77 9.33
N ASN A 36 -6.18 1.61 10.18
CA ASN A 36 -5.71 1.21 11.52
C ASN A 36 -4.81 -0.03 11.48
N VAL A 37 -4.08 -0.20 10.37
CA VAL A 37 -3.16 -1.31 10.13
C VAL A 37 -1.79 -0.93 10.64
N TYR A 38 -1.23 -1.80 11.48
CA TYR A 38 0.13 -1.68 12.00
C TYR A 38 0.97 -2.78 11.38
N LEU A 39 1.96 -2.38 10.59
CA LEU A 39 2.83 -3.33 9.94
C LEU A 39 3.85 -3.93 10.93
N PRO A 40 4.19 -5.23 10.79
CA PRO A 40 5.23 -5.83 11.59
C PRO A 40 6.58 -5.21 11.25
N GLN A 41 7.48 -5.08 12.23
CA GLN A 41 8.83 -4.58 12.00
C GLN A 41 9.65 -5.62 11.22
N ARG A 42 10.11 -5.27 10.01
CA ARG A 42 10.92 -6.12 9.11
C ARG A 42 12.08 -5.32 8.52
N ARG A 43 12.87 -5.95 7.63
CA ARG A 43 14.07 -5.34 7.04
C ARG A 43 13.73 -4.26 5.99
N SER A 44 12.55 -4.36 5.37
CA SER A 44 12.03 -3.38 4.41
C SER A 44 10.51 -3.27 4.52
N LEU A 45 9.95 -2.19 3.97
CA LEU A 45 8.51 -2.02 3.92
C LEU A 45 7.83 -3.12 3.09
N ASP A 46 8.45 -3.56 2.00
CA ASP A 46 7.88 -4.61 1.14
C ASP A 46 7.78 -5.96 1.86
N GLU A 47 8.77 -6.30 2.70
CA GLU A 47 8.70 -7.48 3.57
C GLU A 47 7.58 -7.34 4.61
N SER A 48 7.44 -6.16 5.20
CA SER A 48 6.37 -5.85 6.16
C SER A 48 4.98 -5.96 5.53
N LEU A 49 4.80 -5.39 4.32
CA LEU A 49 3.57 -5.48 3.54
C LEU A 49 3.28 -6.92 3.14
N SER A 50 4.28 -7.67 2.67
CA SER A 50 4.10 -9.08 2.29
C SER A 50 3.68 -9.96 3.47
N ALA A 51 4.22 -9.70 4.66
CA ALA A 51 3.84 -10.40 5.88
C ALA A 51 2.40 -10.09 6.33
N ALA A 52 1.89 -8.90 6.00
CA ALA A 52 0.53 -8.45 6.34
C ALA A 52 -0.45 -8.53 5.15
N LYS A 53 -0.08 -9.15 4.01
CA LYS A 53 -0.91 -9.09 2.79
C LYS A 53 -2.31 -9.67 2.99
N SER A 54 -2.44 -10.66 3.87
CA SER A 54 -3.70 -11.35 4.16
C SER A 54 -4.63 -10.52 5.05
N ASP A 55 -4.11 -9.47 5.69
CA ASP A 55 -4.87 -8.65 6.64
C ASP A 55 -5.78 -7.66 5.91
N HIS A 56 -5.37 -7.18 4.73
CA HIS A 56 -6.14 -6.17 4.00
C HIS A 56 -5.84 -6.15 2.49
N GLU A 57 -6.89 -6.11 1.66
CA GLU A 57 -6.79 -6.04 0.18
C GLU A 57 -5.91 -4.86 -0.30
N ILE A 58 -5.93 -3.73 0.40
CA ILE A 58 -5.13 -2.55 0.04
C ILE A 58 -3.62 -2.85 0.05
N ILE A 59 -3.16 -3.77 0.90
CA ILE A 59 -1.76 -4.17 0.98
C ILE A 59 -1.36 -4.97 -0.25
N GLU A 60 -2.25 -5.83 -0.75
CA GLU A 60 -2.03 -6.57 -2.01
C GLU A 60 -1.96 -5.60 -3.20
N LEU A 61 -2.83 -4.59 -3.26
CA LEU A 61 -2.79 -3.56 -4.30
C LEU A 61 -1.50 -2.73 -4.27
N ILE A 62 -1.03 -2.34 -3.08
CA ILE A 62 0.25 -1.63 -2.93
C ILE A 62 1.42 -2.51 -3.41
N LEU A 63 1.44 -3.78 -3.01
CA LEU A 63 2.47 -4.72 -3.43
C LEU A 63 2.46 -4.95 -4.95
N GLU A 64 1.28 -5.04 -5.57
CA GLU A 64 1.15 -5.16 -7.02
C GLU A 64 1.69 -3.91 -7.73
N TYR A 65 1.36 -2.71 -7.22
CA TYR A 65 1.89 -1.45 -7.75
C TYR A 65 3.41 -1.38 -7.67
N ARG A 66 4.01 -1.82 -6.56
CA ARG A 66 5.45 -1.76 -6.32
C ARG A 66 6.26 -2.78 -7.13
N LYS A 67 5.61 -3.84 -7.61
CA LYS A 67 6.25 -4.87 -8.46
C LYS A 67 6.34 -4.48 -9.94
N LEU A 68 5.64 -3.42 -10.35
CA LEU A 68 5.63 -2.87 -11.72
C LEU A 68 6.64 -1.74 -11.88
#